data_AF-D3RMZ1-F1
#
_entry.id   AF-D3RMZ1-F1
#
_cell.length_a   1.000
_cell.length_b   1.000
_cell.length_c   1.000
_cell.angle_alpha   90.00
_cell.angle_beta   90.00
_cell.angle_gamma   90.00
#
_symmetry.space_group_name_H-M   'P 1'
#
loop_
_entity.id
_entity.type
_entity.pdbx_description
1 polymer ?
#
loop_
_entity_poly.entity_id
_entity_poly.type
_entity_poly.pdbx_seq_one_letter_code
_entity_poly.pdbx_strand_id
1 'polypeptide(L)'
;MEIAIRNHTGASSVQVSDAVFGVEYKPGLVHQVVTAYMAGARAGTKAQKNRAAVSGGGSKPWRQKGTGRARAGTSRSPLWRSGGVTFAAQPRDYGQKVNRKMYRGAVRSILSELVRTERLVVVSELALEEAKTKALIALLKSHDLTDALILTDGFDDTLYLAARNLPKVDVLSAQEVDPVSLVAFETILATEAAIKKLEERLA
;
A
#
# COMPACT_ATOMS: atom_id res chain seq x y z
N MET A 1 15.59 23.23 2.99
CA MET A 1 16.37 22.19 3.70
C MET A 1 17.40 21.59 2.75
N GLU A 2 18.52 21.12 3.28
CA GLU A 2 19.54 20.41 2.50
C GLU A 2 19.55 18.92 2.86
N ILE A 3 19.59 18.06 1.84
CA ILE A 3 19.75 16.62 2.01
C ILE A 3 21.09 16.22 1.39
N ALA A 4 21.94 15.53 2.16
CA ALA A 4 23.24 15.07 1.68
C ALA A 4 23.09 13.96 0.63
N ILE A 5 23.86 14.05 -0.45
CA ILE A 5 23.97 13.01 -1.46
C ILE A 5 25.09 12.05 -1.06
N ARG A 6 24.78 10.75 -0.99
CA ARG A 6 25.77 9.69 -0.78
C ARG A 6 26.44 9.32 -2.11
N ASN A 7 27.43 10.10 -2.53
CA ASN A 7 28.31 9.76 -3.65
C ASN A 7 29.65 9.19 -3.15
N HIS A 8 30.31 8.40 -4.00
CA HIS A 8 31.69 7.93 -3.78
C HIS A 8 32.74 9.03 -4.03
N THR A 9 32.36 10.13 -4.68
CA THR A 9 33.24 11.21 -5.18
C THR A 9 32.95 12.58 -4.53
N GLY A 10 32.85 12.62 -3.21
CA GLY A 10 32.82 13.85 -2.41
C GLY A 10 31.46 14.24 -1.84
N ALA A 11 31.47 15.22 -0.92
CA ALA A 11 30.27 15.73 -0.26
C ALA A 11 29.50 16.68 -1.20
N SER A 12 28.31 16.28 -1.63
CA SER A 12 27.35 17.09 -2.38
C SER A 12 26.01 17.05 -1.67
N SER A 13 25.19 18.10 -1.79
CA SER A 13 23.86 18.19 -1.18
C SER A 13 22.84 18.66 -2.20
N VAL A 14 21.59 18.23 -2.03
CA VAL A 14 20.43 18.70 -2.79
C VAL A 14 19.64 19.66 -1.92
N GLN A 15 19.38 20.86 -2.44
CA GLN A 15 18.43 21.79 -1.83
C GLN A 15 17.01 21.37 -2.17
N VAL A 16 16.17 21.23 -1.15
CA VAL A 16 14.76 20.86 -1.26
C VAL A 16 13.88 21.77 -0.41
N SER A 17 12.62 21.91 -0.80
CA SER A 17 11.63 22.73 -0.10
C SER A 17 11.24 22.18 1.28
N ASP A 18 11.29 23.06 2.27
CA ASP A 18 10.82 22.78 3.64
C ASP A 18 9.32 22.46 3.67
N ALA A 19 8.54 22.95 2.69
CA ALA A 19 7.12 22.67 2.62
C ALA A 19 6.79 21.19 2.29
N VAL A 20 7.77 20.44 1.78
CA VAL A 20 7.62 19.02 1.41
C VAL A 20 8.42 18.12 2.34
N PHE A 21 9.66 18.48 2.67
CA PHE A 21 10.59 17.65 3.44
C PHE A 21 10.85 18.14 4.87
N GLY A 22 10.34 19.32 5.23
CA GLY A 22 10.51 19.95 6.55
C GLY A 22 9.21 20.06 7.36
N VAL A 23 8.20 19.24 7.06
CA VAL A 23 6.90 19.29 7.73
C VAL A 23 6.91 18.50 9.04
N GLU A 24 6.23 19.03 10.05
CA GLU A 24 6.02 18.33 11.34
C GLU A 24 5.32 16.98 11.15
N TYR A 25 5.74 15.98 11.94
CA TYR A 25 5.14 14.65 11.94
C TYR A 25 3.68 14.69 12.42
N LYS A 26 2.77 14.14 11.60
CA LYS A 26 1.33 14.06 11.91
C LYS A 26 0.88 12.60 11.99
N PRO A 27 1.10 11.90 13.13
CA PRO A 27 0.87 10.46 13.24
C PRO A 27 -0.57 10.06 12.93
N GLY A 28 -1.56 10.80 13.41
CA GLY A 28 -2.98 10.51 13.17
C GLY A 28 -3.36 10.61 11.68
N LEU A 29 -2.79 11.60 10.98
CA LEU A 29 -3.03 11.78 9.54
C LEU A 29 -2.36 10.66 8.74
N VAL A 30 -1.11 10.31 9.07
CA VAL A 30 -0.38 9.20 8.44
C VAL A 30 -1.14 7.88 8.63
N HIS A 31 -1.53 7.55 9.87
CA HIS A 31 -2.30 6.35 10.16
C HIS A 31 -3.62 6.28 9.38
N GLN A 32 -4.37 7.39 9.33
CA GLN A 32 -5.63 7.45 8.60
C GLN A 32 -5.44 7.18 7.09
N VAL A 33 -4.42 7.80 6.48
CA VAL A 33 -4.15 7.65 5.04
C VAL A 33 -3.65 6.25 4.70
N VAL A 34 -2.72 5.71 5.49
CA VAL A 34 -2.20 4.33 5.32
C VAL A 34 -3.33 3.31 5.46
N THR A 35 -4.16 3.45 6.50
CA THR A 35 -5.30 2.54 6.74
C THR A 35 -6.32 2.62 5.60
N ALA A 36 -6.63 3.83 5.10
CA ALA A 36 -7.54 4.02 3.99
C ALA A 36 -7.00 3.40 2.69
N TYR A 37 -5.70 3.55 2.41
CA TYR A 37 -5.04 2.97 1.26
C TYR A 37 -5.09 1.43 1.31
N MET A 38 -4.69 0.84 2.44
CA MET A 38 -4.75 -0.61 2.65
C MET A 38 -6.18 -1.16 2.61
N ALA A 39 -7.16 -0.40 3.11
CA ALA A 39 -8.57 -0.79 3.03
C ALA A 39 -9.05 -0.83 1.57
N GLY A 40 -8.66 0.16 0.76
CA GLY A 40 -8.99 0.22 -0.67
C GLY A 40 -8.38 -0.91 -1.51
N ALA A 41 -7.26 -1.49 -1.08
CA ALA A 41 -6.63 -2.63 -1.75
C ALA A 41 -7.42 -3.96 -1.61
N ARG A 42 -8.48 -3.99 -0.79
CA ARG A 42 -9.26 -5.21 -0.53
C ARG A 42 -10.28 -5.45 -1.66
N ALA A 43 -10.22 -6.62 -2.29
CA ALA A 43 -11.14 -7.00 -3.37
C ALA A 43 -12.63 -7.11 -2.96
N GLY A 44 -12.90 -7.43 -1.68
CA GLY A 44 -14.27 -7.51 -1.15
C GLY A 44 -15.19 -8.56 -1.78
N THR A 45 -14.63 -9.59 -2.42
CA THR A 45 -15.35 -10.64 -3.18
C THR A 45 -16.01 -11.73 -2.33
N LYS A 46 -16.42 -11.43 -1.10
CA LYS A 46 -17.06 -12.41 -0.20
C LYS A 46 -18.57 -12.37 -0.34
N ALA A 47 -19.18 -13.49 -0.72
CA ALA A 47 -20.65 -13.61 -0.84
C ALA A 47 -21.17 -14.91 -0.21
N GLN A 48 -22.35 -14.84 0.40
CA GLN A 48 -23.11 -16.00 0.90
C GLN A 48 -24.58 -15.86 0.51
N LYS A 49 -25.27 -16.98 0.34
CA LYS A 49 -26.70 -16.98 0.06
C LYS A 49 -27.48 -16.78 1.36
N ASN A 50 -28.23 -15.68 1.43
CA ASN A 50 -29.26 -15.53 2.45
C ASN A 50 -30.44 -16.47 2.18
N ARG A 51 -31.41 -16.53 3.10
CA ARG A 51 -32.61 -17.38 2.98
C ARG A 51 -33.38 -17.19 1.67
N ALA A 52 -33.42 -15.98 1.12
CA ALA A 52 -34.16 -15.68 -0.11
C ALA A 52 -33.42 -16.15 -1.37
N ALA A 53 -32.08 -16.11 -1.36
CA ALA A 53 -31.21 -16.49 -2.47
C ALA A 53 -30.95 -18.01 -2.56
N VAL A 54 -31.27 -18.78 -1.51
CA VAL A 54 -31.20 -20.25 -1.56
C VAL A 54 -32.38 -20.80 -2.39
N SER A 55 -32.08 -21.75 -3.28
CA SER A 55 -33.08 -22.41 -4.12
C SER A 55 -34.02 -23.31 -3.30
N GLY A 56 -35.27 -23.45 -3.74
CA GLY A 56 -36.31 -24.26 -3.08
C GLY A 56 -37.20 -23.47 -2.12
N GLY A 57 -37.85 -24.16 -1.18
CA GLY A 57 -38.82 -23.56 -0.25
C GLY A 57 -40.15 -23.20 -0.92
N GLY A 58 -40.78 -22.12 -0.47
CA GLY A 58 -42.06 -21.62 -1.02
C GLY A 58 -43.30 -22.21 -0.34
N SER A 59 -43.35 -23.52 -0.14
CA SER A 59 -44.39 -24.16 0.67
C SER A 59 -43.95 -24.35 2.12
N LYS A 60 -44.92 -24.35 3.02
CA LYS A 60 -44.69 -24.67 4.44
C LYS A 60 -44.40 -26.16 4.58
N PRO A 61 -43.32 -26.58 5.26
CA PRO A 61 -42.97 -28.00 5.37
C PRO A 61 -44.07 -28.89 5.98
N TRP A 62 -44.87 -28.36 6.90
CA TRP A 62 -46.05 -29.01 7.46
C TRP A 62 -47.06 -28.01 8.06
N ARG A 63 -48.29 -28.48 8.31
CA ARG A 63 -49.36 -27.70 8.95
C ARG A 63 -48.96 -27.14 10.32
N GLN A 64 -49.57 -26.03 10.73
CA GLN A 64 -49.18 -25.27 11.95
C GLN A 64 -49.34 -26.04 13.27
N LYS A 65 -50.25 -27.02 13.32
CA LYS A 65 -50.58 -27.84 14.50
C LYS A 65 -50.95 -29.27 14.07
N GLY A 66 -50.96 -30.21 15.02
CA GLY A 66 -51.45 -31.58 14.79
C GLY A 66 -50.45 -32.56 14.18
N THR A 67 -49.14 -32.25 14.18
CA THR A 67 -48.09 -33.14 13.65
C THR A 67 -47.10 -33.63 14.72
N GLY A 68 -47.18 -33.12 15.96
CA GLY A 68 -46.22 -33.42 17.03
C GLY A 68 -44.81 -32.82 16.83
N ARG A 69 -44.55 -32.16 15.70
CA ARG A 69 -43.25 -31.55 15.35
C ARG A 69 -43.19 -30.07 15.75
N ALA A 70 -41.97 -29.55 15.94
CA ALA A 70 -41.74 -28.11 16.07
C ALA A 70 -42.29 -27.34 14.87
N ARG A 71 -42.67 -26.07 15.03
CA ARG A 71 -43.22 -25.26 13.93
C ARG A 71 -42.13 -24.83 12.97
N ALA A 72 -42.34 -25.03 11.66
CA ALA A 72 -41.42 -24.57 10.61
C ALA A 72 -42.18 -23.75 9.56
N GLY A 73 -41.60 -22.62 9.14
CA GLY A 73 -42.16 -21.76 8.09
C GLY A 73 -41.65 -22.08 6.69
N THR A 74 -40.40 -22.52 6.56
CA THR A 74 -39.77 -22.85 5.28
C THR A 74 -38.60 -23.80 5.50
N SER A 75 -38.31 -24.66 4.51
CA SER A 75 -37.12 -25.52 4.49
C SER A 75 -35.81 -24.76 4.25
N ARG A 76 -35.87 -23.51 3.79
CA ARG A 76 -34.69 -22.66 3.55
C ARG A 76 -34.17 -21.92 4.79
N SER A 77 -34.79 -22.15 5.95
CA SER A 77 -34.43 -21.47 7.19
C SER A 77 -32.98 -21.78 7.60
N PRO A 78 -32.23 -20.83 8.19
CA PRO A 78 -30.86 -21.06 8.68
C PRO A 78 -30.74 -22.21 9.70
N LEU A 79 -31.84 -22.59 10.34
CA LEU A 79 -31.88 -23.73 11.26
C LEU A 79 -31.76 -25.09 10.56
N TRP A 80 -32.01 -25.14 9.24
CA TRP A 80 -32.00 -26.36 8.46
C TRP A 80 -30.65 -26.58 7.80
N ARG A 81 -30.27 -27.84 7.63
CA ARG A 81 -29.15 -28.22 6.75
C ARG A 81 -29.45 -27.69 5.34
N SER A 82 -28.43 -27.09 4.71
CA SER A 82 -28.50 -26.36 3.43
C SER A 82 -29.48 -25.17 3.37
N GLY A 83 -29.95 -24.68 4.51
CA GLY A 83 -30.66 -23.41 4.63
C GLY A 83 -29.77 -22.20 4.34
N GLY A 84 -30.37 -21.02 4.18
CA GLY A 84 -29.64 -19.78 3.96
C GLY A 84 -28.94 -19.28 5.23
N VAL A 85 -27.91 -18.46 5.08
CA VAL A 85 -27.11 -17.94 6.20
C VAL A 85 -27.74 -16.66 6.78
N THR A 86 -27.82 -16.55 8.11
CA THR A 86 -28.20 -15.32 8.82
C THR A 86 -27.04 -14.32 8.77
N PHE A 87 -27.31 -13.05 8.46
CA PHE A 87 -26.28 -12.02 8.21
C PHE A 87 -25.25 -12.47 7.15
N ALA A 88 -25.76 -13.05 6.06
CA ALA A 88 -24.95 -13.50 4.94
C ALA A 88 -24.02 -12.38 4.45
N ALA A 89 -22.74 -12.70 4.30
CA ALA A 89 -21.79 -11.77 3.73
C ALA A 89 -22.20 -11.37 2.31
N GLN A 90 -22.02 -10.09 1.98
CA GLN A 90 -22.24 -9.54 0.65
C GLN A 90 -20.95 -8.88 0.15
N PRO A 91 -20.72 -8.90 -1.17
CA PRO A 91 -19.64 -8.12 -1.76
C PRO A 91 -19.82 -6.65 -1.40
N ARG A 92 -18.72 -6.00 -1.02
CA ARG A 92 -18.74 -4.58 -0.64
C ARG A 92 -17.42 -3.92 -0.98
N ASP A 93 -17.49 -2.62 -1.19
CA ASP A 93 -16.32 -1.76 -1.28
C ASP A 93 -15.82 -1.42 0.14
N TYR A 94 -14.50 -1.45 0.32
CA TYR A 94 -13.79 -1.09 1.54
C TYR A 94 -13.13 0.28 1.44
N GLY A 95 -13.23 0.95 0.29
CA GLY A 95 -12.68 2.26 0.02
C GLY A 95 -13.14 3.30 1.03
N GLN A 96 -12.16 4.05 1.56
CA GLN A 96 -12.40 5.17 2.45
C GLN A 96 -11.95 6.44 1.75
N LYS A 97 -12.85 7.42 1.62
CA LYS A 97 -12.54 8.68 0.95
C LYS A 97 -11.53 9.47 1.79
N VAL A 98 -10.40 9.80 1.17
CA VAL A 98 -9.40 10.74 1.71
C VAL A 98 -9.34 11.96 0.81
N ASN A 99 -9.40 13.16 1.40
CA ASN A 99 -9.30 14.39 0.63
C ASN A 99 -7.88 14.56 0.07
N ARG A 100 -7.75 15.09 -1.16
CA ARG A 100 -6.44 15.26 -1.83
C ARG A 100 -5.41 16.01 -0.98
N LYS A 101 -5.84 17.07 -0.28
CA LYS A 101 -4.97 17.85 0.63
C LYS A 101 -4.49 17.02 1.82
N MET A 102 -5.34 16.15 2.37
CA MET A 102 -4.97 15.24 3.45
C MET A 102 -3.96 14.19 2.98
N TYR A 103 -4.19 13.60 1.80
CA TYR A 103 -3.27 12.63 1.20
C TYR A 103 -1.87 13.24 0.98
N ARG A 104 -1.80 14.42 0.32
CA ARG A 104 -0.54 15.14 0.13
C ARG A 104 0.13 15.48 1.47
N GLY A 105 -0.65 15.96 2.45
CA GLY A 105 -0.15 16.26 3.78
C GLY A 105 0.44 15.05 4.50
N ALA A 106 -0.17 13.87 4.35
CA ALA A 106 0.35 12.62 4.91
C ALA A 106 1.67 12.23 4.24
N VAL A 107 1.75 12.26 2.90
CA VAL A 107 2.98 11.92 2.17
C VAL A 107 4.12 12.88 2.52
N ARG A 108 3.86 14.19 2.58
CA ARG A 108 4.84 15.19 3.05
C ARG A 108 5.32 14.88 4.48
N SER A 109 4.39 14.54 5.38
CA SER A 109 4.74 14.16 6.75
C SER A 109 5.59 12.89 6.82
N ILE A 110 5.35 11.90 5.95
CA ILE A 110 6.15 10.68 5.89
C ILE A 110 7.56 10.99 5.37
N LEU A 111 7.69 11.70 4.25
CA LEU A 111 8.98 12.10 3.68
C LEU A 111 9.80 12.92 4.67
N SER A 112 9.17 13.85 5.38
CA SER A 112 9.83 14.68 6.40
C SER A 112 10.32 13.85 7.61
N GLU A 113 9.61 12.78 7.98
CA GLU A 113 10.07 11.83 9.01
C GLU A 113 11.24 10.99 8.53
N LEU A 114 11.20 10.51 7.28
CA LEU A 114 12.29 9.74 6.70
C LEU A 114 13.59 10.55 6.62
N VAL A 115 13.50 11.84 6.33
CA VAL A 115 14.66 12.74 6.41
C VAL A 115 15.16 12.91 7.84
N ARG A 116 14.26 13.18 8.82
CA ARG A 116 14.64 13.37 10.23
C ARG A 116 15.28 12.13 10.87
N THR A 117 14.90 10.95 10.41
CA THR A 117 15.44 9.66 10.87
C THR A 117 16.62 9.17 10.06
N GLU A 118 17.12 9.97 9.10
CA GLU A 118 18.22 9.61 8.18
C GLU A 118 17.95 8.34 7.33
N ARG A 119 16.67 7.99 7.14
CA ARG A 119 16.21 6.85 6.35
C ARG A 119 15.97 7.18 4.88
N LEU A 120 16.07 8.45 4.50
CA LEU A 120 16.07 8.87 3.10
C LEU A 120 17.51 9.11 2.64
N VAL A 121 18.00 8.21 1.78
CA VAL A 121 19.33 8.29 1.16
C VAL A 121 19.17 8.80 -0.27
N VAL A 122 19.88 9.87 -0.62
CA VAL A 122 19.87 10.43 -1.96
C VAL A 122 21.16 10.09 -2.68
N VAL A 123 21.05 9.67 -3.94
CA VAL A 123 22.18 9.42 -4.86
C VAL A 123 22.01 10.26 -6.12
N SER A 124 23.11 10.63 -6.77
CA SER A 124 23.04 11.46 -7.99
C SER A 124 22.34 10.72 -9.13
N GLU A 125 22.78 9.49 -9.37
CA GLU A 125 22.29 8.63 -10.44
C GLU A 125 22.38 7.17 -9.98
N LEU A 126 21.44 6.37 -10.46
CA LEU A 126 21.39 4.93 -10.18
C LEU A 126 21.08 4.24 -11.50
N ALA A 127 22.13 3.71 -12.13
CA ALA A 127 22.03 3.02 -13.41
C ALA A 127 22.71 1.65 -13.31
N LEU A 128 22.05 0.63 -13.85
CA LEU A 128 22.62 -0.71 -14.02
C LEU A 128 22.83 -0.97 -15.51
N GLU A 129 24.05 -1.34 -15.90
CA GLU A 129 24.34 -1.70 -17.31
C GLU A 129 23.62 -2.98 -17.74
N GLU A 130 23.42 -3.91 -16.80
CA GLU A 130 22.76 -5.18 -17.05
C GLU A 130 21.71 -5.46 -15.96
N ALA A 131 20.57 -6.04 -16.35
CA ALA A 131 19.49 -6.45 -15.46
C ALA A 131 19.83 -7.70 -14.62
N LYS A 132 20.92 -7.63 -13.83
CA LYS A 132 21.42 -8.71 -12.97
C LYS A 132 21.18 -8.40 -11.50
N THR A 133 20.43 -9.28 -10.83
CA THR A 133 20.17 -9.24 -9.37
C THR A 133 21.46 -9.14 -8.55
N LYS A 134 22.52 -9.86 -8.96
CA LYS A 134 23.83 -9.84 -8.29
C LYS A 134 24.48 -8.45 -8.32
N ALA A 135 24.35 -7.72 -9.43
CA ALA A 135 24.87 -6.37 -9.57
C ALA A 135 24.11 -5.40 -8.65
N LEU A 136 22.77 -5.51 -8.62
CA LEU A 136 21.94 -4.72 -7.71
C LEU A 136 22.26 -4.99 -6.24
N ILE A 137 22.44 -6.25 -5.84
CA ILE A 137 22.85 -6.61 -4.47
C ILE A 137 24.19 -5.97 -4.11
N ALA A 138 25.15 -5.96 -5.05
CA ALA A 138 26.45 -5.34 -4.81
C ALA A 138 26.33 -3.81 -4.62
N LEU A 139 25.49 -3.15 -5.43
CA LEU A 139 25.20 -1.72 -5.32
C LEU A 139 24.51 -1.37 -4.00
N LEU A 140 23.52 -2.16 -3.58
CA LEU A 140 22.86 -1.94 -2.29
C LEU A 140 23.83 -2.16 -1.11
N LYS A 141 24.70 -3.17 -1.20
CA LYS A 141 25.75 -3.40 -0.20
C LYS A 141 26.76 -2.27 -0.11
N SER A 142 27.13 -1.62 -1.22
CA SER A 142 28.04 -0.46 -1.16
C SER A 142 27.43 0.76 -0.45
N HIS A 143 26.11 0.77 -0.26
CA HIS A 143 25.40 1.80 0.51
C HIS A 143 24.94 1.30 1.89
N ASP A 144 25.38 0.12 2.30
CA ASP A 144 24.98 -0.57 3.53
C ASP A 144 23.46 -0.79 3.65
N LEU A 145 22.78 -0.99 2.52
CA LEU A 145 21.34 -1.18 2.45
C LEU A 145 20.98 -2.66 2.29
N THR A 146 20.06 -3.13 3.13
CA THR A 146 19.53 -4.51 3.06
C THR A 146 18.03 -4.55 2.79
N ASP A 147 17.30 -3.52 3.21
CA ASP A 147 15.87 -3.35 3.03
C ASP A 147 15.63 -1.93 2.50
N ALA A 148 15.27 -1.84 1.22
CA ALA A 148 15.29 -0.56 0.52
C ALA A 148 14.19 -0.43 -0.55
N LEU A 149 13.50 0.71 -0.53
CA LEU A 149 12.71 1.17 -1.65
C LEU A 149 13.59 2.05 -2.55
N ILE A 150 13.75 1.67 -3.81
CA ILE A 150 14.48 2.46 -4.80
C ILE A 150 13.49 3.36 -5.53
N LEU A 151 13.74 4.67 -5.48
CA LEU A 151 12.94 5.68 -6.16
C LEU A 151 13.70 6.29 -7.33
N THR A 152 13.15 6.06 -8.52
CA THR A 152 13.64 6.62 -9.79
C THR A 152 12.71 7.71 -10.27
N ASP A 153 13.18 8.54 -11.19
CA ASP A 153 12.38 9.63 -11.75
C ASP A 153 11.34 9.11 -12.76
N GLY A 154 11.60 7.96 -13.39
CA GLY A 154 10.71 7.24 -14.30
C GLY A 154 10.86 5.73 -14.18
N PHE A 155 10.10 4.99 -14.98
CA PHE A 155 10.20 3.53 -15.02
C PHE A 155 11.49 3.09 -15.71
N ASP A 156 12.33 2.36 -14.98
CA ASP A 156 13.53 1.72 -15.50
C ASP A 156 13.35 0.19 -15.47
N ASP A 157 13.23 -0.40 -16.65
CA ASP A 157 13.01 -1.84 -16.81
C ASP A 157 14.21 -2.66 -16.31
N THR A 158 15.44 -2.15 -16.48
CA THR A 158 16.64 -2.88 -16.05
C THR A 158 16.71 -2.99 -14.54
N LEU A 159 16.41 -1.89 -13.83
CA LEU A 159 16.32 -1.88 -12.37
C LEU A 159 15.16 -2.71 -11.86
N TYR A 160 13.97 -2.57 -12.47
CA TYR A 160 12.80 -3.33 -12.08
C TYR A 160 13.02 -4.85 -12.23
N LEU A 161 13.58 -5.29 -13.37
CA LEU A 161 13.90 -6.70 -13.60
C LEU A 161 14.98 -7.23 -12.65
N ALA A 162 15.95 -6.41 -12.28
CA ALA A 162 16.98 -6.77 -11.30
C ALA A 162 16.44 -6.81 -9.86
N ALA A 163 15.44 -6.01 -9.52
CA ALA A 163 14.90 -5.88 -8.16
C ALA A 163 13.77 -6.87 -7.85
N ARG A 164 12.88 -7.17 -8.81
CA ARG A 164 11.60 -7.90 -8.57
C ARG A 164 11.69 -9.25 -7.84
N ASN A 165 12.86 -9.89 -7.83
CA ASN A 165 13.08 -11.18 -7.16
C ASN A 165 13.66 -11.04 -5.74
N LEU A 166 13.98 -9.82 -5.31
CA LEU A 166 14.54 -9.53 -3.99
C LEU A 166 13.38 -9.19 -3.03
N PRO A 167 13.19 -9.95 -1.93
CA PRO A 167 12.00 -9.82 -1.10
C PRO A 167 11.93 -8.53 -0.27
N LYS A 168 13.08 -7.85 -0.06
CA LYS A 168 13.20 -6.62 0.74
C LYS A 168 13.57 -5.40 -0.10
N VAL A 169 13.46 -5.51 -1.41
CA VAL A 169 13.83 -4.44 -2.33
C VAL A 169 12.71 -4.29 -3.34
N ASP A 170 12.28 -3.06 -3.54
CA ASP A 170 11.31 -2.73 -4.57
C ASP A 170 11.74 -1.45 -5.30
N VAL A 171 11.24 -1.28 -6.52
CA VAL A 171 11.55 -0.14 -7.38
C VAL A 171 10.25 0.54 -7.76
N LEU A 172 10.13 1.82 -7.42
CA LEU A 172 8.98 2.64 -7.79
C LEU A 172 9.45 3.91 -8.47
N SER A 173 8.67 4.37 -9.44
CA SER A 173 8.86 5.72 -9.98
C SER A 173 8.32 6.77 -9.01
N ALA A 174 8.87 7.99 -9.06
CA ALA A 174 8.40 9.14 -8.29
C ALA A 174 6.88 9.42 -8.45
N GLN A 175 6.30 9.01 -9.59
CA GLN A 175 4.88 9.16 -9.87
C GLN A 175 4.01 8.13 -9.16
N GLU A 176 4.52 6.91 -8.97
CA GLU A 176 3.79 5.78 -8.39
C GLU A 176 3.92 5.70 -6.86
N VAL A 177 4.77 6.53 -6.26
CA VAL A 177 4.98 6.57 -4.81
C VAL A 177 3.67 6.71 -4.05
N ASP A 178 3.42 5.71 -3.20
CA ASP A 178 2.28 5.59 -2.30
C ASP A 178 2.71 5.55 -0.81
N PRO A 179 1.82 5.91 0.13
CA PRO A 179 2.14 5.99 1.55
C PRO A 179 2.45 4.64 2.21
N VAL A 180 1.97 3.52 1.66
CA VAL A 180 2.26 2.20 2.23
C VAL A 180 3.68 1.79 1.88
N SER A 181 4.08 1.93 0.62
CA SER A 181 5.45 1.64 0.18
C SER A 181 6.47 2.51 0.91
N LEU A 182 6.20 3.81 1.11
CA LEU A 182 7.10 4.68 1.87
C LEU A 182 7.32 4.27 3.34
N VAL A 183 6.38 3.53 3.93
CA VAL A 183 6.45 3.08 5.33
C VAL A 183 6.91 1.62 5.45
N ALA A 184 6.74 0.83 4.38
CA ALA A 184 7.00 -0.60 4.38
C ALA A 184 8.50 -0.95 4.42
N PHE A 185 9.35 -0.15 3.79
CA PHE A 185 10.79 -0.42 3.69
C PHE A 185 11.59 0.31 4.76
N GLU A 186 12.73 -0.26 5.15
CA GLU A 186 13.60 0.34 6.17
C GLU A 186 14.28 1.61 5.64
N THR A 187 14.84 1.60 4.44
CA THR A 187 15.48 2.78 3.85
C THR A 187 14.86 3.12 2.51
N ILE A 188 14.88 4.40 2.14
CA ILE A 188 14.50 4.85 0.80
C ILE A 188 15.73 5.37 0.10
N LEU A 189 16.08 4.76 -1.03
CA LEU A 189 17.16 5.17 -1.90
C LEU A 189 16.59 5.92 -3.11
N ALA A 190 16.71 7.23 -3.14
CA ALA A 190 16.14 8.07 -4.18
C ALA A 190 17.22 8.72 -5.06
N THR A 191 16.98 8.79 -6.36
CA THR A 191 17.83 9.63 -7.23
C THR A 191 17.51 11.11 -7.02
N GLU A 192 18.48 11.99 -7.26
CA GLU A 192 18.26 13.44 -7.21
C GLU A 192 17.08 13.86 -8.11
N ALA A 193 16.99 13.27 -9.31
CA ALA A 193 15.89 13.51 -10.24
C ALA A 193 14.53 13.06 -9.67
N ALA A 194 14.47 11.93 -8.96
CA ALA A 194 13.26 11.47 -8.31
C ALA A 194 12.80 12.43 -7.19
N ILE A 195 13.73 12.96 -6.41
CA ILE A 195 13.45 13.94 -5.35
C ILE A 195 12.82 15.22 -5.92
N LYS A 196 13.38 15.76 -7.01
CA LYS A 196 12.82 16.95 -7.68
C LYS A 196 11.41 16.70 -8.21
N LYS A 197 11.15 15.55 -8.85
CA LYS A 197 9.80 15.20 -9.30
C LYS A 197 8.81 15.02 -8.14
N LEU A 198 9.25 14.46 -7.01
CA LEU A 198 8.42 14.34 -5.81
C LEU A 198 8.09 15.70 -5.23
N GLU A 199 9.04 16.62 -5.20
CA GLU A 199 8.86 18.00 -4.75
C GLU A 199 7.81 18.71 -5.61
N GLU A 200 7.91 18.66 -6.94
CA GLU A 200 6.95 19.26 -7.86
C GLU A 200 5.54 18.68 -7.69
N ARG A 201 5.42 17.36 -7.56
CA ARG A 201 4.13 16.67 -7.38
C ARG A 201 3.48 17.03 -6.05
N LEU A 202 4.29 17.20 -5.02
CA LEU A 202 3.84 17.43 -3.67
C LEU A 202 3.77 18.89 -3.31
N ALA A 203 4.22 19.85 -4.12
CA ALA A 203 4.02 21.28 -3.88
C ALA A 203 2.54 21.68 -3.69
#